data_AF-A0AA36Y4H2-F1
#
_entry.id   AF-A0AA36Y4H2-F1
#
_cell.length_a   1.000
_cell.length_b   1.000
_cell.length_c   1.000
_cell.angle_alpha   90.00
_cell.angle_beta   90.00
_cell.angle_gamma   90.00
#
_symmetry.space_group_name_H-M   'P 1'
#
loop_
_entity.id
_entity.type
_entity.pdbx_description
1 polymer ?
#
loop_
_entity_poly.entity_id
_entity_poly.type
_entity_poly.pdbx_seq_one_letter_code
_entity_poly.pdbx_strand_id
1 'polypeptide(L)' 'MNAQMMTVIVTAVCAVLAVGQILLIKVANEKGWSIRIRPLNILACIIVVVLGVYSLVTGNYLLK' A
#
# COMPACT_ATOMS: atom_id res chain seq x y z
N MET A 1 -3.64 -14.32 16.72
CA MET A 1 -2.58 -13.83 15.80
C MET A 1 -1.83 -12.72 16.53
N ASN A 2 -0.49 -12.75 16.52
CA ASN A 2 0.32 -11.73 17.19
C ASN A 2 0.12 -10.36 16.49
N ALA A 3 -0.09 -9.29 17.24
CA ALA A 3 -0.35 -7.93 16.72
C ALA A 3 0.72 -7.47 15.72
N GLN A 4 1.98 -7.83 16.00
CA GLN A 4 3.14 -7.57 15.13
C GLN A 4 2.97 -8.21 13.75
N MET A 5 2.52 -9.46 13.73
CA MET A 5 2.34 -10.24 12.51
C MET A 5 1.22 -9.65 11.64
N MET A 6 0.13 -9.16 12.26
CA MET A 6 -0.93 -8.47 11.52
C MET A 6 -0.43 -7.15 10.90
N THR A 7 0.31 -6.33 11.64
CA THR A 7 0.85 -5.08 11.09
C THR A 7 1.82 -5.33 9.94
N VAL A 8 2.67 -6.36 10.02
CA VAL A 8 3.58 -6.71 8.91
C VAL A 8 2.79 -7.12 7.68
N ILE A 9 1.79 -8.01 7.85
CA ILE A 9 0.97 -8.51 6.74
C ILE A 9 0.21 -7.37 6.09
N VAL A 10 -0.44 -6.50 6.87
CA VAL A 10 -1.20 -5.35 6.33
C VAL A 10 -0.29 -4.38 5.60
N THR A 11 0.88 -4.07 6.17
CA THR A 11 1.86 -3.17 5.53
C THR A 11 2.37 -3.76 4.21
N ALA A 12 2.71 -5.05 4.19
CA ALA A 12 3.19 -5.74 3.01
C ALA A 12 2.11 -5.82 1.91
N VAL A 13 0.88 -6.16 2.27
CA VAL A 13 -0.25 -6.22 1.32
C VAL A 13 -0.54 -4.83 0.75
N CYS A 14 -0.58 -3.78 1.57
CA CYS A 14 -0.77 -2.40 1.08
C CYS A 14 0.37 -1.92 0.18
N ALA A 15 1.62 -2.31 0.46
CA ALA A 15 2.76 -1.99 -0.39
C ALA A 15 2.65 -2.67 -1.77
N VAL A 16 2.30 -3.96 -1.80
CA VAL A 16 2.09 -4.70 -3.06
C VAL A 16 0.94 -4.10 -3.86
N LEU A 17 -0.17 -3.74 -3.21
CA LEU A 17 -1.29 -3.08 -3.88
C LEU A 17 -0.91 -1.71 -4.46
N ALA A 18 -0.15 -0.89 -3.71
CA ALA A 18 0.33 0.40 -4.20
C ALA A 18 1.20 0.26 -5.45
N VAL A 19 2.19 -0.64 -5.40
CA VAL A 19 3.09 -0.91 -6.52
C VAL A 19 2.32 -1.50 -7.71
N GLY A 20 1.36 -2.39 -7.46
CA GLY A 20 0.48 -2.94 -8.48
C GLY A 20 -0.34 -1.87 -9.20
N GLN A 21 -0.89 -0.90 -8.47
CA GLN A 21 -1.62 0.22 -9.09
C GLN A 21 -0.71 1.10 -9.95
N ILE A 22 0.53 1.36 -9.50
CA ILE A 22 1.52 2.14 -10.25
C ILE A 22 1.92 1.40 -11.54
N LEU A 23 2.18 0.09 -11.47
CA LEU A 23 2.51 -0.73 -12.63
C LEU A 23 1.36 -0.79 -13.64
N LEU A 24 0.12 -0.96 -13.18
CA LEU A 24 -1.06 -0.96 -14.05
C LEU A 24 -1.22 0.37 -14.79
N ILE A 25 -0.95 1.51 -14.13
CA ILE A 25 -0.95 2.83 -14.78
C ILE A 25 0.14 2.90 -15.85
N LYS A 26 1.34 2.41 -15.55
CA LYS A 26 2.46 2.42 -16.50
C LYS A 26 2.15 1.57 -17.74
N VAL A 27 1.66 0.35 -17.55
CA VAL A 27 1.27 -0.56 -18.64
C VAL A 27 0.11 0.02 -19.45
N ALA A 28 -0.88 0.63 -18.80
CA ALA A 28 -1.99 1.26 -19.50
C ALA A 28 -1.56 2.47 -20.34
N ASN A 29 -0.60 3.25 -19.84
CA ASN A 29 0.00 4.34 -20.60
C ASN A 29 0.75 3.81 -21.84
N GLU A 30 1.56 2.76 -21.68
CA GLU A 30 2.29 2.14 -22.80
C GLU A 30 1.37 1.48 -23.85
N LYS A 31 0.23 0.92 -23.43
CA LYS A 31 -0.74 0.27 -24.33
C LYS A 31 -1.85 1.20 -24.83
N GLY A 32 -1.84 2.48 -24.46
CA GLY A 32 -2.89 3.44 -24.82
C GLY A 32 -4.27 3.10 -24.24
N TRP A 33 -4.31 2.37 -23.13
CA TRP A 33 -5.56 1.98 -22.46
C TRP A 33 -6.09 3.13 -21.60
N SER A 34 -7.36 3.48 -21.79
CA SER A 34 -8.03 4.46 -20.92
C SER A 34 -8.36 3.81 -19.57
N ILE A 35 -7.46 3.92 -18.61
CA ILE A 35 -7.69 3.49 -17.23
C ILE A 35 -8.16 4.69 -16.40
N ARG A 36 -9.27 4.50 -15.68
CA ARG A 36 -9.76 5.45 -14.69
C ARG A 36 -8.87 5.41 -13.45
N ILE A 37 -7.86 6.26 -13.44
CA ILE A 37 -6.94 6.41 -12.29
C ILE A 37 -7.72 6.99 -11.12
N ARG A 38 -7.72 6.30 -9.97
CA ARG A 38 -8.28 6.79 -8.70
C ARG A 38 -7.13 7.21 -7.79
N PRO A 39 -6.59 8.43 -7.94
CA PRO A 39 -5.38 8.87 -7.23
C PRO A 39 -5.52 8.84 -5.71
N LEU A 40 -6.75 9.04 -5.19
CA LEU A 40 -7.07 8.91 -3.77
C LEU A 40 -6.71 7.53 -3.20
N ASN A 41 -6.86 6.46 -3.98
CA ASN A 41 -6.62 5.09 -3.51
C ASN A 41 -5.11 4.78 -3.40
N ILE A 42 -4.32 5.35 -4.30
CA ILE A 42 -2.85 5.29 -4.26
C ILE A 42 -2.34 6.08 -3.06
N LEU A 43 -2.87 7.29 -2.85
CA LEU A 43 -2.51 8.13 -1.72
C LEU A 43 -2.83 7.42 -0.39
N ALA A 44 -4.02 6.82 -0.28
CA ALA A 44 -4.39 6.03 0.90
C ALA A 44 -3.44 4.83 1.11
N CYS A 45 -3.07 4.09 0.07
CA CYS A 45 -2.10 3.00 0.21
C CYS A 45 -0.73 3.49 0.68
N ILE A 46 -0.24 4.62 0.15
CA ILE A 46 1.05 5.20 0.57
C ILE A 46 0.99 5.60 2.04
N ILE A 47 -0.09 6.25 2.49
CA ILE A 47 -0.28 6.62 3.90
C ILE A 47 -0.27 5.38 4.79
N VAL A 48 -0.96 4.30 4.40
CA VAL A 48 -0.98 3.04 5.17
C VAL A 48 0.40 2.37 5.19
N VAL A 49 1.17 2.43 4.10
CA VAL A 49 2.53 1.91 4.07
C VAL A 49 3.44 2.69 5.02
N VAL A 50 3.39 4.02 5.00
CA VAL A 50 4.19 4.87 5.89
C VAL A 50 3.83 4.63 7.36
N LEU A 51 2.53 4.58 7.67
CA LEU A 51 2.03 4.27 9.01
C LEU A 51 2.44 2.85 9.47
N GLY A 52 2.39 1.88 8.57
CA GLY A 52 2.80 0.51 8.84
C GLY A 52 4.30 0.36 9.12
N VAL A 53 5.14 1.03 8.32
CA VAL A 53 6.60 1.10 8.55
C VAL A 53 6.90 1.81 9.87
N TYR A 54 6.21 2.91 10.17
CA TYR A 54 6.37 3.61 11.44
C TYR A 54 6.01 2.72 12.64
N SER A 55 4.91 1.97 12.57
CA SER A 55 4.54 0.97 13.59
C SER A 55 5.60 -0.11 13.77
N LEU A 56 6.19 -0.58 12.68
CA LEU A 56 7.25 -1.59 12.67
C LEU A 56 8.54 -1.09 13.33
N VAL A 57 8.96 0.13 13.00
CA VAL A 57 10.20 0.74 13.54
C VAL A 57 10.03 1.13 15.01
N THR A 58 8.87 1.66 15.39
CA THR A 58 8.63 2.19 16.74
C THR A 58 8.17 1.12 17.73
N GLY A 59 7.79 -0.07 17.24
CA GLY A 59 7.18 -1.12 18.06
C GLY A 59 5.79 -0.76 18.63
N ASN A 60 5.22 0.37 18.20
CA ASN A 60 3.87 0.81 18.56
C ASN A 60 2.91 0.38 17.47
N TYR A 61 2.36 -0.82 17.61
CA TYR A 61 1.49 -1.45 16.62
C TYR A 61 0.13 -0.75 16.55
N LEU A 62 -0.25 -0.30 15.34
CA LEU A 62 -1.54 0.36 15.06
C LEU A 62 -2.75 -0.54 15.34
N LEU A 63 -2.57 -1.86 15.29
CA LEU A 63 -3.58 -2.85 15.65
C LEU A 63 -3.13 -3.52 16.94
N LYS A 64 -3.83 -3.23 18.02
CA LYS A 64 -3.54 -3.72 19.38
C LYS A 64 -4.49 -4.83 19.76
#